data_AF-A0A3D3ESZ2-F1
#
_entry.id   AF-A0A3D3ESZ2-F1
#
_cell.length_a   1.000
_cell.length_b   1.000
_cell.length_c   1.000
_cell.angle_alpha   90.00
_cell.angle_beta   90.00
_cell.angle_gamma   90.00
#
_symmetry.space_group_name_H-M   'P 1'
#
loop_
_entity.id
_entity.type
_entity.pdbx_description
1 polymer ?
#
loop_
_entity_poly.entity_id
_entity_poly.type
_entity_poly.pdbx_seq_one_letter_code
_entity_poly.pdbx_strand_id
1 'polypeptide(L)'
;MIVKEYDNAQAFLDDNEAALLEQEAVSQLILYNAYQNLTAIGCKSCLFGIVQEEEKNWLYFCNVAPYKLAVYSAIQEDLNEAVSVLAEYLGNNHIVISGIDARYDICQEFMEQYKKQIPCTFVHKMGVDIMEIREVNEINAVDGLHRTAVLEEDKIITDWMIQYH
;
A
#
# COMPACT_ATOMS: atom_id res chain seq x y z
N MET A 1 2.79 -23.55 0.84
CA MET A 1 2.96 -22.20 1.45
C MET A 1 2.86 -22.20 2.97
N ILE A 2 3.60 -21.31 3.66
CA ILE A 2 3.56 -21.12 5.14
C ILE A 2 3.56 -19.63 5.52
N VAL A 3 3.03 -19.30 6.69
CA VAL A 3 3.13 -17.96 7.29
C VAL A 3 4.39 -17.87 8.15
N LYS A 4 5.25 -16.88 7.88
CA LYS A 4 6.39 -16.51 8.73
C LYS A 4 6.06 -15.19 9.41
N GLU A 5 5.97 -15.21 10.74
CA GLU A 5 5.84 -14.00 11.55
C GLU A 5 7.22 -13.48 11.95
N TYR A 6 7.29 -12.18 12.21
CA TYR A 6 8.48 -11.51 12.71
C TYR A 6 8.26 -11.03 14.14
N ASP A 7 9.29 -11.14 14.97
CA ASP A 7 9.24 -10.75 16.38
C ASP A 7 8.92 -9.26 16.57
N ASN A 8 9.33 -8.42 15.61
CA ASN A 8 9.09 -6.98 15.64
C ASN A 8 9.26 -6.36 14.23
N ALA A 9 8.89 -5.08 14.12
CA ALA A 9 8.96 -4.33 12.88
C ALA A 9 10.40 -4.18 12.32
N GLN A 10 11.41 -4.06 13.18
CA GLN A 10 12.81 -3.96 12.75
C GLN A 10 13.24 -5.26 12.03
N ALA A 11 12.99 -6.42 12.65
CA ALA A 11 13.31 -7.70 12.04
C ALA A 11 12.56 -7.93 10.71
N PHE A 12 11.31 -7.46 10.61
CA PHE A 12 10.57 -7.48 9.36
C PHE A 12 11.20 -6.61 8.28
N LEU A 13 11.62 -5.39 8.63
CA LEU A 13 12.26 -4.46 7.70
C LEU A 13 13.65 -4.94 7.27
N ASP A 14 14.45 -5.47 8.18
CA ASP A 14 15.79 -6.00 7.89
C ASP A 14 15.76 -7.04 6.73
N ASP A 15 14.71 -7.87 6.69
CA ASP A 15 14.54 -8.90 5.66
C ASP A 15 13.83 -8.39 4.38
N ASN A 16 12.94 -7.39 4.48
CA ASN A 16 11.94 -7.13 3.43
C ASN A 16 11.90 -5.68 2.92
N GLU A 17 12.58 -4.74 3.57
CA GLU A 17 12.49 -3.30 3.26
C GLU A 17 12.86 -3.00 1.80
N ALA A 18 13.96 -3.56 1.30
CA ALA A 18 14.41 -3.32 -0.06
C ALA A 18 13.35 -3.72 -1.11
N ALA A 19 12.72 -4.89 -0.94
CA ALA A 19 11.68 -5.38 -1.84
C ALA A 19 10.38 -4.55 -1.75
N LEU A 20 10.05 -4.06 -0.55
CA LEU A 20 8.89 -3.19 -0.35
C LEU A 20 9.12 -1.79 -0.96
N LEU A 21 10.32 -1.23 -0.84
CA LEU A 21 10.67 0.08 -1.39
C LEU A 21 10.70 0.09 -2.92
N GLU A 22 11.07 -1.01 -3.57
CA GLU A 22 10.99 -1.13 -5.04
C GLU A 22 9.56 -0.91 -5.57
N GLN A 23 8.56 -1.15 -4.73
CA GLN A 23 7.14 -1.00 -5.03
C GLN A 23 6.44 -0.13 -3.97
N GLU A 24 7.11 0.94 -3.53
CA GLU A 24 6.65 1.79 -2.41
C GLU A 24 5.20 2.26 -2.59
N ALA A 25 4.82 2.70 -3.79
CA ALA A 25 3.48 3.24 -4.04
C ALA A 25 2.36 2.28 -3.61
N VAL A 26 2.56 0.98 -3.80
CA VAL A 26 1.58 -0.07 -3.48
C VAL A 26 1.84 -0.75 -2.12
N SER A 27 3.08 -0.70 -1.63
CA SER A 27 3.47 -1.29 -0.34
C SER A 27 3.43 -0.28 0.83
N GLN A 28 3.17 1.00 0.56
CA GLN A 28 3.35 2.11 1.50
C GLN A 28 2.66 1.91 2.87
N LEU A 29 1.50 1.25 2.92
CA LEU A 29 0.79 1.03 4.19
C LEU A 29 1.58 0.09 5.11
N ILE A 30 2.24 -0.92 4.55
CA ILE A 30 3.09 -1.85 5.29
C ILE A 30 4.35 -1.12 5.76
N LEU A 31 5.02 -0.38 4.86
CA LEU A 31 6.21 0.40 5.19
C LEU A 31 5.92 1.43 6.29
N TYR A 32 4.84 2.21 6.14
CA TYR A 32 4.40 3.17 7.14
C TYR A 32 4.18 2.51 8.50
N ASN A 33 3.40 1.43 8.54
CA ASN A 33 3.13 0.73 9.80
C ASN A 33 4.41 0.16 10.43
N ALA A 34 5.33 -0.37 9.62
CA ALA A 34 6.61 -0.89 10.12
C ALA A 34 7.50 0.23 10.70
N TYR A 35 7.68 1.34 9.97
CA TYR A 35 8.48 2.47 10.44
C TYR A 35 7.94 3.10 11.72
N GLN A 36 6.62 3.22 11.84
CA GLN A 36 5.99 3.75 13.06
C GLN A 36 6.17 2.85 14.29
N ASN A 37 6.48 1.56 14.08
CA ASN A 37 6.61 0.57 15.15
C ASN A 37 8.06 0.11 15.39
N LEU A 38 9.07 0.80 14.85
CA LEU A 38 10.49 0.53 15.11
C LEU A 38 10.89 0.66 16.58
N THR A 39 10.35 1.67 17.27
CA THR A 39 10.76 2.05 18.63
C THR A 39 9.72 1.71 19.70
N ALA A 40 8.60 1.08 19.31
CA ALA A 40 7.49 0.83 20.20
C ALA A 40 7.79 -0.33 21.19
N ILE A 41 8.44 0.01 22.31
CA ILE A 41 8.45 -0.81 23.54
C ILE A 41 7.02 -0.80 24.12
N GLY A 42 6.06 -1.44 23.47
CA GLY A 42 4.67 -1.38 23.95
C GLY A 42 3.55 -1.82 23.00
N CYS A 43 3.80 -2.10 21.72
CA CYS A 43 2.73 -2.61 20.87
C CYS A 43 2.49 -4.10 21.15
N LYS A 44 1.62 -4.40 22.13
CA LYS A 44 1.21 -5.78 22.45
C LYS A 44 0.37 -6.44 21.34
N SER A 45 0.00 -5.71 20.28
CA SER A 45 -0.85 -6.20 19.19
C SER A 45 -0.42 -5.67 17.82
N CYS A 46 0.88 -5.79 17.54
CA CYS A 46 1.43 -5.54 16.22
C CYS A 46 1.91 -6.88 15.66
N LEU A 47 1.41 -7.24 14.49
CA LEU A 47 1.83 -8.43 13.78
C LEU A 47 2.39 -8.03 12.43
N PHE A 48 3.59 -8.51 12.12
CA PHE A 48 4.24 -8.37 10.82
C PHE A 48 4.61 -9.76 10.31
N GLY A 49 4.41 -10.01 9.03
CA GLY A 49 4.67 -11.32 8.48
C GLY A 49 4.66 -11.37 6.97
N ILE A 50 5.02 -12.54 6.48
CA ILE A 50 4.95 -12.91 5.07
C ILE A 50 4.27 -14.27 4.92
N VAL A 51 3.63 -14.47 3.77
CA VAL A 51 3.30 -15.81 3.28
C VAL A 51 4.36 -16.17 2.27
N GLN A 52 5.09 -17.25 2.53
CA GLN A 52 6.22 -17.68 1.71
C GLN A 52 6.07 -19.14 1.29
N GLU A 53 6.67 -19.47 0.15
CA GLU A 53 6.90 -20.83 -0.30
C GLU A 53 8.28 -20.92 -0.91
N GLU A 54 9.08 -21.84 -0.40
CA GLU A 54 10.50 -21.93 -0.71
C GLU A 54 11.19 -20.57 -0.46
N GLU A 55 11.75 -19.94 -1.49
CA GLU A 55 12.39 -18.62 -1.43
C GLU A 55 11.49 -17.49 -1.99
N LYS A 56 10.24 -17.78 -2.34
CA LYS A 56 9.31 -16.81 -2.93
C LYS A 56 8.37 -16.25 -1.86
N ASN A 57 8.39 -14.93 -1.70
CA ASN A 57 7.43 -14.20 -0.87
C ASN A 57 6.16 -13.90 -1.67
N TRP A 58 5.07 -14.54 -1.29
CA TRP A 58 3.78 -14.39 -1.96
C TRP A 58 2.97 -13.21 -1.45
N LEU A 59 2.92 -13.04 -0.13
CA LEU A 59 2.23 -11.92 0.51
C LEU A 59 3.12 -11.30 1.57
N TYR A 60 3.06 -9.99 1.68
CA TYR A 60 3.53 -9.23 2.84
C TYR A 60 2.29 -8.74 3.59
N PHE A 61 2.29 -8.82 4.91
CA PHE A 61 1.17 -8.33 5.69
C PHE A 61 1.58 -7.69 7.01
N CYS A 62 0.73 -6.78 7.49
CA CYS A 62 0.79 -6.31 8.86
C CYS A 62 -0.61 -6.08 9.44
N ASN A 63 -0.78 -6.40 10.72
CA ASN A 63 -1.98 -6.11 11.49
C ASN A 63 -1.55 -5.31 12.72
N VAL A 64 -1.77 -3.99 12.66
CA VAL A 64 -1.34 -3.03 13.67
C VAL A 64 -2.56 -2.27 14.15
N ALA A 65 -2.99 -2.50 15.40
CA ALA A 65 -4.08 -1.73 15.98
C ALA A 65 -3.70 -0.23 16.08
N PRO A 66 -4.62 0.72 15.79
CA PRO A 66 -6.05 0.54 15.50
C PRO A 66 -6.39 0.37 14.01
N TYR A 67 -5.39 0.19 13.14
CA TYR A 67 -5.58 0.11 11.70
C TYR A 67 -6.13 -1.25 11.25
N LYS A 68 -6.46 -1.34 9.96
CA LYS A 68 -6.88 -2.59 9.31
C LYS A 68 -5.67 -3.46 9.00
N LEU A 69 -5.91 -4.74 8.73
CA LEU A 69 -4.91 -5.63 8.15
C LEU A 69 -4.50 -5.06 6.78
N ALA A 70 -3.23 -4.73 6.60
CA ALA A 70 -2.69 -4.37 5.29
C ALA A 70 -2.04 -5.61 4.67
N VAL A 71 -2.41 -5.93 3.43
CA VAL A 71 -1.82 -7.04 2.66
C VAL A 71 -1.37 -6.54 1.31
N TYR A 72 -0.14 -6.88 0.95
CA TYR A 72 0.49 -6.51 -0.31
C TYR A 72 1.07 -7.75 -1.00
N SER A 73 1.04 -7.77 -2.33
CA SER A 73 1.78 -8.72 -3.14
C SER A 73 2.39 -8.02 -4.35
N ALA A 74 3.66 -8.33 -4.64
CA ALA A 74 4.29 -7.97 -5.90
C ALA A 74 3.85 -8.91 -7.05
N ILE A 75 3.26 -10.06 -6.72
CA ILE A 75 2.88 -11.10 -7.68
C ILE A 75 1.53 -10.76 -8.32
N GLN A 76 1.48 -10.89 -9.64
CA GLN A 76 0.25 -10.71 -10.44
C GLN A 76 -0.42 -12.05 -10.82
N GLU A 77 0.21 -13.17 -10.47
CA GLU A 77 -0.35 -14.52 -10.62
C GLU A 77 -1.53 -14.76 -9.67
N ASP A 78 -2.13 -15.95 -9.76
CA ASP A 78 -3.19 -16.38 -8.83
C ASP A 78 -2.65 -16.45 -7.38
N LEU A 79 -3.27 -15.66 -6.49
CA LEU A 79 -2.90 -15.57 -5.07
C LEU A 79 -3.81 -16.39 -4.16
N ASN A 80 -4.77 -17.14 -4.70
CA ASN A 80 -5.84 -17.74 -3.90
C ASN A 80 -5.32 -18.66 -2.78
N GLU A 81 -4.32 -19.48 -3.07
CA GLU A 81 -3.70 -20.35 -2.06
C GLU A 81 -2.99 -19.55 -0.98
N ALA A 82 -2.18 -18.56 -1.35
CA ALA A 82 -1.45 -17.73 -0.39
C ALA A 82 -2.41 -16.94 0.52
N VAL A 83 -3.48 -16.41 -0.05
CA VAL A 83 -4.51 -15.66 0.68
C VAL A 83 -5.30 -16.57 1.60
N SER A 84 -5.64 -17.78 1.15
CA SER A 84 -6.30 -18.80 1.98
C SER A 84 -5.43 -19.17 3.18
N VAL A 85 -4.14 -19.41 2.96
CA VAL A 85 -3.18 -19.73 4.04
C VAL A 85 -3.11 -18.60 5.06
N LEU A 86 -3.08 -17.33 4.63
CA LEU A 86 -3.11 -16.19 5.55
C LEU A 86 -4.42 -16.12 6.34
N ALA A 87 -5.57 -16.28 5.67
CA ALA A 87 -6.88 -16.20 6.31
C ALA A 87 -7.08 -17.32 7.34
N GLU A 88 -6.70 -18.55 6.99
CA GLU A 88 -6.73 -19.69 7.90
C GLU A 88 -5.78 -19.51 9.07
N TYR A 89 -4.57 -19.01 8.83
CA TYR A 89 -3.60 -18.71 9.87
C TYR A 89 -4.16 -17.72 10.90
N LEU A 90 -4.70 -16.58 10.45
CA LEU A 90 -5.28 -15.58 11.34
C LEU A 90 -6.53 -16.13 12.07
N GLY A 91 -7.36 -16.90 11.36
CA GLY A 91 -8.55 -17.52 11.91
C GLY A 91 -8.25 -18.55 13.02
N ASN A 92 -7.36 -19.49 12.74
CA ASN A 92 -6.97 -20.56 13.67
C ASN A 92 -6.30 -20.00 14.93
N ASN A 93 -5.52 -18.92 14.79
CA ASN A 93 -4.89 -18.24 15.92
C ASN A 93 -5.81 -17.22 16.61
N HIS A 94 -7.10 -17.15 16.22
CA HIS A 94 -8.10 -16.24 16.79
C HIS A 94 -7.69 -14.76 16.72
N ILE A 95 -6.94 -14.38 15.69
CA ILE A 95 -6.49 -13.01 15.47
C ILE A 95 -7.64 -12.25 14.82
N VAL A 96 -8.27 -11.36 15.59
CA VAL A 96 -9.37 -10.51 15.14
C VAL A 96 -8.83 -9.30 14.39
N ILE A 97 -9.37 -9.05 13.20
CA ILE A 97 -9.05 -7.86 12.39
C ILE A 97 -10.22 -6.87 12.37
N SER A 98 -9.91 -5.58 12.30
CA SER A 98 -10.91 -4.50 12.17
C SER A 98 -11.40 -4.33 10.72
N GLY A 99 -10.68 -4.91 9.77
CA GLY A 99 -10.94 -4.92 8.34
C GLY A 99 -9.65 -5.27 7.58
N ILE A 100 -9.70 -5.19 6.25
CA ILE A 100 -8.57 -5.45 5.36
C ILE A 100 -8.43 -4.32 4.34
N ASP A 101 -7.20 -3.92 4.06
CA ASP A 101 -6.80 -3.03 2.96
C ASP A 101 -5.77 -3.79 2.09
N ALA A 102 -6.19 -4.16 0.88
CA ALA A 102 -5.39 -4.92 -0.08
C ALA A 102 -5.95 -4.74 -1.51
N ARG A 103 -5.29 -5.35 -2.50
CA ARG A 103 -5.84 -5.49 -3.86
C ARG A 103 -7.21 -6.17 -3.81
N TYR A 104 -8.09 -5.84 -4.75
CA TYR A 104 -9.50 -6.25 -4.71
C TYR A 104 -9.68 -7.78 -4.65
N ASP A 105 -8.95 -8.52 -5.47
CA ASP A 105 -8.95 -9.99 -5.51
C ASP A 105 -8.48 -10.61 -4.18
N ILE A 106 -7.39 -10.09 -3.61
CA ILE A 106 -6.90 -10.49 -2.27
C ILE A 106 -8.00 -10.27 -1.23
N CYS A 107 -8.67 -9.11 -1.26
CA CYS A 107 -9.76 -8.82 -0.34
C CYS A 107 -10.91 -9.83 -0.47
N GLN A 108 -11.35 -10.16 -1.69
CA GLN A 108 -12.47 -11.08 -1.90
C GLN A 108 -12.16 -12.48 -1.36
N GLU A 109 -11.02 -13.04 -1.77
CA GLU A 109 -10.62 -14.38 -1.34
C GLU A 109 -10.40 -14.43 0.18
N PHE A 110 -9.71 -13.43 0.75
CA PHE A 110 -9.48 -13.35 2.19
C PHE A 110 -10.80 -13.35 2.97
N MET A 111 -11.77 -12.52 2.55
CA MET A 111 -13.06 -12.42 3.21
C MET A 111 -13.86 -13.72 3.13
N GLU A 112 -13.79 -14.45 2.01
CA GLU A 112 -14.46 -15.73 1.86
C GLU A 112 -13.88 -16.79 2.80
N GLN A 113 -12.56 -16.86 2.90
CA GLN A 113 -11.89 -17.86 3.72
C GLN A 113 -11.95 -17.53 5.21
N TYR A 114 -11.71 -16.27 5.59
CA TYR A 114 -11.67 -15.85 7.00
C TYR A 114 -13.02 -16.02 7.70
N LYS A 115 -14.15 -15.78 6.99
CA LYS A 115 -15.51 -16.00 7.53
C LYS A 115 -15.81 -17.46 7.90
N LYS A 116 -15.10 -18.42 7.31
CA LYS A 116 -15.24 -19.85 7.65
C LYS A 116 -14.67 -20.16 9.03
N GLN A 117 -13.68 -19.36 9.48
CA GLN A 117 -13.01 -19.54 10.75
C GLN A 117 -13.61 -18.65 11.86
N ILE A 118 -13.90 -17.40 11.54
CA ILE A 118 -14.40 -16.41 12.50
C ILE A 118 -15.73 -15.84 11.99
N PRO A 119 -16.85 -16.01 12.75
CA PRO A 119 -18.13 -15.41 12.38
C PRO A 119 -18.04 -13.89 12.32
N CYS A 120 -18.08 -13.33 11.12
CA CYS A 120 -17.99 -11.90 10.89
C CYS A 120 -18.71 -11.48 9.62
N THR A 121 -18.95 -10.17 9.50
CA THR A 121 -19.49 -9.56 8.28
C THR A 121 -18.55 -8.45 7.84
N PHE A 122 -18.15 -8.50 6.57
CA PHE A 122 -17.38 -7.44 5.96
C PHE A 122 -18.31 -6.51 5.19
N VAL A 123 -18.00 -5.21 5.25
CA VAL A 123 -18.68 -4.17 4.48
C VAL A 123 -17.63 -3.44 3.68
N HIS A 124 -17.82 -3.39 2.35
CA HIS A 124 -16.95 -2.61 1.48
C HIS A 124 -17.14 -1.12 1.78
N LYS A 125 -16.09 -0.45 2.26
CA LYS A 125 -16.13 0.98 2.59
C LYS A 125 -15.68 1.87 1.44
N MET A 126 -14.62 1.47 0.74
CA MET A 126 -13.95 2.32 -0.23
C MET A 126 -13.09 1.45 -1.17
N GLY A 127 -13.06 1.82 -2.45
CA GLY A 127 -12.08 1.36 -3.42
C GLY A 127 -11.34 2.59 -3.96
N VAL A 128 -10.01 2.50 -4.04
CA VAL A 128 -9.16 3.59 -4.54
C VAL A 128 -8.13 3.03 -5.49
N ASP A 129 -7.80 3.81 -6.52
CA ASP A 129 -6.66 3.54 -7.39
C ASP A 129 -5.41 4.17 -6.78
N ILE A 130 -4.30 3.41 -6.79
CA ILE A 130 -2.99 3.92 -6.40
C ILE A 130 -2.33 4.50 -7.65
N MET A 131 -2.06 5.80 -7.61
CA MET A 131 -1.44 6.53 -8.71
C MET A 131 -0.01 6.90 -8.34
N GLU A 132 0.92 6.63 -9.25
CA GLU A 132 2.34 6.93 -9.10
C GLU A 132 2.77 7.93 -10.18
N ILE A 133 3.43 9.01 -9.78
CA ILE A 133 4.04 9.96 -10.72
C ILE A 133 5.37 9.35 -11.18
N ARG A 134 5.45 8.93 -12.45
CA ARG A 134 6.66 8.32 -13.03
C ARG A 134 7.60 9.33 -13.67
N GLU A 135 7.04 10.43 -14.17
CA GLU A 135 7.77 11.48 -14.84
C GLU A 135 7.06 12.82 -14.59
N VAL A 136 7.85 13.86 -14.35
CA VAL A 136 7.38 15.23 -14.33
C VAL A 136 8.06 15.92 -15.49
N ASN A 137 7.28 16.48 -16.42
CA ASN A 137 7.85 17.31 -17.47
C ASN A 137 8.44 18.56 -16.82
N GLU A 138 9.76 18.75 -16.95
CA GLU A 138 10.35 20.06 -16.70
C GLU A 138 9.85 21.02 -17.76
N ILE A 139 9.00 21.97 -17.36
CA ILE A 139 8.65 23.09 -18.21
C ILE A 139 9.88 24.00 -18.22
N ASN A 140 10.78 23.76 -19.17
CA ASN A 140 11.90 24.65 -19.44
C ASN A 140 11.33 26.04 -19.74
N ALA A 141 11.74 27.04 -18.94
CA ALA A 141 11.48 28.42 -19.29
C ALA A 141 12.11 28.66 -20.68
N VAL A 142 11.29 29.12 -21.64
CA VAL A 142 11.77 29.41 -23.01
C VAL A 142 12.94 30.37 -22.93
N ASP A 143 13.97 30.20 -23.76
CA ASP A 143 15.11 31.13 -23.81
C ASP A 143 14.62 32.58 -23.93
N GLY A 144 14.98 33.43 -22.97
CA GLY A 144 14.52 34.82 -22.93
C GLY A 144 14.54 35.45 -21.54
N LEU A 145 14.25 36.74 -21.49
CA LEU A 145 14.03 37.46 -20.24
C LEU A 145 12.56 37.31 -19.82
N HIS A 146 12.36 36.64 -18.69
CA HIS A 146 11.05 36.50 -18.08
C HIS A 146 10.84 37.60 -17.05
N ARG A 147 9.69 38.24 -17.09
CA ARG A 147 9.25 39.18 -16.05
C ARG A 147 7.74 39.11 -15.89
N THR A 148 7.25 39.57 -14.75
CA THR A 148 5.81 39.77 -14.53
C THR A 148 5.28 40.77 -15.56
N ALA A 149 4.08 40.50 -16.08
CA ALA A 149 3.36 41.43 -16.94
C ALA A 149 3.03 42.71 -16.17
N VAL A 150 3.10 43.85 -16.87
CA VAL A 150 2.64 45.14 -16.34
C VAL A 150 1.28 45.51 -16.93
N LEU A 151 0.56 46.43 -16.29
CA LEU A 151 -0.82 46.76 -16.66
C LEU A 151 -0.96 47.26 -18.11
N GLU A 152 0.08 47.90 -18.64
CA GLU A 152 0.11 48.43 -20.01
C GLU A 152 0.20 47.34 -21.09
N GLU A 153 0.38 46.08 -20.70
CA GLU A 153 0.48 44.91 -21.59
C GLU A 153 -0.83 44.13 -21.70
N ASP A 154 -1.92 44.62 -21.10
CA ASP A 154 -3.24 43.99 -21.11
C ASP A 154 -3.76 43.73 -22.54
N LYS A 155 -3.59 44.72 -23.42
CA LYS A 155 -4.07 44.67 -24.80
C LYS A 155 -3.30 43.65 -25.62
N ILE A 156 -1.97 43.63 -25.52
CA ILE A 156 -1.14 42.70 -26.30
C ILE A 156 -1.36 41.25 -25.87
N ILE A 157 -1.55 41.01 -24.56
CA ILE A 157 -1.89 39.68 -24.03
C ILE A 157 -3.28 39.25 -24.53
N THR A 158 -4.27 40.15 -24.48
CA THR A 158 -5.62 39.88 -24.97
C THR A 158 -5.63 39.56 -26.47
N ASP A 159 -4.90 40.32 -27.27
CA ASP A 159 -4.79 40.10 -28.72
C ASP A 159 -4.17 38.72 -29.03
N TRP A 160 -3.13 38.30 -28.28
CA TRP A 160 -2.55 36.96 -28.41
C TRP A 160 -3.52 35.85 -28.03
N MET A 161 -4.28 36.03 -26.94
CA MET A 161 -5.29 35.05 -26.53
C MET A 161 -6.42 34.89 -27.55
N ILE A 162 -6.72 35.91 -28.36
CA ILE A 162 -7.69 35.80 -29.46
C ILE A 162 -7.08 35.12 -30.68
N GLN A 163 -5.81 35.41 -30.98
CA GLN A 163 -5.16 34.95 -32.21
C GLN A 163 -4.70 33.48 -32.16
N TYR A 164 -4.31 32.99 -30.97
CA TYR A 164 -3.67 31.68 -30.80
C TYR A 164 -4.50 30.70 -29.95
N HIS A 165 -5.78 30.99 -29.75
CA HIS A 165 -6.76 30.12 -29.08
C HIS A 165 -7.87 29.75 -30.07
#